data_AF-A0A535RLZ3-F1
#
_entry.id   AF-A0A535RLZ3-F1
#
_cell.length_a   1.000
_cell.length_b   1.000
_cell.length_c   1.000
_cell.angle_alpha   90.00
_cell.angle_beta   90.00
_cell.angle_gamma   90.00
#
_symmetry.space_group_name_H-M   'P 1'
#
loop_
_entity.id
_entity.type
_entity.pdbx_description
1 polymer ?
#
loop_
_entity_poly.entity_id
_entity_poly.type
_entity_poly.pdbx_seq_one_letter_code
_entity_poly.pdbx_strand_id
1 'polypeptide(L)'
;MATTRRADAVWEGELTSGKGQVSSGSSGLFRDLPVSWSARTEAPGGKTSPEELLAAAHASCFAMALSAGLARAGTPPKKLEVSASVTFDKVGDGWKVTKSELTVRGWVPGSDAQKFKAAAD
;
A
#
# COMPACT_ATOMS: atom_id res chain seq x y z
N MET A 1 19.90 -2.91 -14.53
CA MET A 1 19.75 -4.27 -13.93
C MET A 1 18.35 -4.39 -13.39
N ALA A 2 17.62 -5.45 -13.74
CA ALA A 2 16.29 -5.70 -13.17
C ALA A 2 16.42 -6.25 -11.74
N THR A 3 15.47 -5.91 -10.88
CA THR A 3 15.36 -6.51 -9.54
C THR A 3 14.04 -7.26 -9.43
N THR A 4 14.07 -8.45 -8.83
CA THR A 4 12.87 -9.28 -8.60
C THR A 4 12.59 -9.35 -7.11
N ARG A 5 11.31 -9.20 -6.74
CA ARG A 5 10.81 -9.38 -5.38
C ARG A 5 9.64 -10.35 -5.40
N ARG A 6 9.53 -11.18 -4.36
CA ARG A 6 8.54 -12.25 -4.25
C ARG A 6 7.82 -12.16 -2.91
N ALA A 7 6.53 -12.48 -2.96
CA ALA A 7 5.70 -12.86 -1.83
C ALA A 7 4.94 -14.13 -2.22
N ASP A 8 4.57 -14.93 -1.23
CA ASP A 8 3.92 -16.22 -1.40
C ASP A 8 2.63 -16.24 -0.60
N ALA A 9 1.60 -16.91 -1.12
CA ALA A 9 0.35 -17.10 -0.43
C ALA A 9 -0.06 -18.57 -0.48
N VAL A 10 -0.66 -19.04 0.63
CA VAL A 10 -1.26 -20.37 0.74
C VAL A 10 -2.73 -20.18 1.06
N TRP A 11 -3.60 -20.98 0.44
CA TRP A 11 -5.04 -20.98 0.67
C TRP A 11 -5.56 -22.41 0.82
N GLU A 12 -6.47 -22.61 1.76
CA GLU A 12 -7.09 -23.88 2.06
C GLU A 12 -8.63 -23.74 2.15
N GLY A 13 -9.34 -24.57 1.39
CA GLY A 13 -10.79 -24.67 1.42
C GLY A 13 -11.53 -23.70 0.48
N GLU A 14 -12.86 -23.77 0.54
CA GLU A 14 -13.77 -22.92 -0.24
C GLU A 14 -13.65 -21.44 0.13
N LEU A 15 -13.98 -20.51 -0.78
CA LEU A 15 -13.72 -19.08 -0.60
C LEU A 15 -14.29 -18.50 0.72
N THR A 16 -15.55 -18.80 1.05
CA THR A 16 -16.25 -18.16 2.18
C THR A 16 -15.87 -18.75 3.54
N SER A 17 -15.56 -20.05 3.61
CA SER A 17 -15.17 -20.75 4.84
C SER A 17 -13.66 -21.01 4.94
N GLY A 18 -12.92 -20.72 3.88
CA GLY A 18 -11.51 -20.99 3.74
C GLY A 18 -10.64 -20.02 4.51
N LYS A 19 -9.37 -20.38 4.57
CA LYS A 19 -8.35 -19.60 5.25
C LYS A 19 -7.11 -19.55 4.39
N GLY A 20 -6.39 -18.44 4.47
CA GLY A 20 -5.11 -18.32 3.82
C GLY A 20 -4.10 -17.58 4.67
N GLN A 21 -2.88 -17.59 4.17
CA GLN A 21 -1.76 -16.86 4.76
C GLN A 21 -0.89 -16.27 3.66
N VAL A 22 -0.24 -15.16 3.96
CA VAL A 22 0.70 -14.49 3.05
C VAL A 22 2.04 -14.22 3.73
N SER A 23 3.12 -14.46 2.99
CA SER A 23 4.50 -14.40 3.46
C SER A 23 5.37 -13.62 2.48
N SER A 24 6.32 -12.84 3.01
CA SER A 24 7.35 -12.20 2.19
C SER A 24 8.42 -13.20 1.80
N GLY A 25 8.61 -13.44 0.50
CA GLY A 25 9.59 -14.39 -0.01
C GLY A 25 10.98 -13.80 -0.17
N SER A 26 11.09 -12.50 -0.44
CA SER A 26 12.40 -11.83 -0.63
C SER A 26 12.99 -11.22 0.64
N SER A 27 12.17 -10.63 1.51
CA SER A 27 12.66 -9.95 2.71
C SER A 27 12.60 -10.82 3.96
N GLY A 28 11.69 -11.79 4.02
CA GLY A 28 11.44 -12.63 5.19
C GLY A 28 10.90 -11.88 6.41
N LEU A 29 10.53 -10.60 6.27
CA LEU A 29 10.14 -9.72 7.37
C LEU A 29 8.75 -10.00 7.92
N PHE A 30 7.81 -10.39 7.05
CA PHE A 30 6.52 -10.89 7.47
C PHE A 30 6.32 -12.31 6.98
N ARG A 31 5.74 -13.14 7.84
CA ARG A 31 5.49 -14.54 7.60
C ARG A 31 4.11 -14.90 8.12
N ASP A 32 3.42 -15.71 7.34
CA ASP A 32 2.22 -16.43 7.71
C ASP A 32 1.10 -15.48 8.20
N LEU A 33 1.05 -14.26 7.63
CA LEU A 33 0.05 -13.27 7.97
C LEU A 33 -1.32 -13.80 7.54
N PRO A 34 -2.30 -13.92 8.46
CA PRO A 34 -3.57 -14.54 8.15
C PRO A 34 -4.40 -13.65 7.22
N VAL A 35 -5.06 -14.28 6.25
CA VAL A 35 -6.06 -13.68 5.36
C VAL A 35 -7.30 -14.57 5.30
N SER A 36 -8.47 -13.96 5.14
CA SER A 36 -9.72 -14.68 4.88
C SER A 36 -10.64 -13.84 4.01
N TRP A 37 -11.64 -14.46 3.39
CA TRP A 37 -12.62 -13.74 2.59
C TRP A 37 -13.43 -12.73 3.43
N SER A 38 -13.83 -13.13 4.63
CA SER A 38 -14.50 -12.25 5.60
C SER A 38 -13.64 -11.04 5.97
N ALA A 39 -12.37 -11.24 6.36
CA ALA A 39 -11.47 -10.13 6.70
C ALA A 39 -11.17 -9.20 5.51
N ARG A 40 -11.32 -9.70 4.28
CA ARG A 40 -11.14 -8.91 3.06
C ARG A 40 -12.36 -8.05 2.70
N THR A 41 -13.57 -8.54 3.00
CA THR A 41 -14.83 -7.91 2.56
C THR A 41 -15.62 -7.25 3.69
N GLU A 42 -15.28 -7.55 4.94
CA GLU A 42 -15.88 -7.03 6.16
C GLU A 42 -14.79 -6.36 7.02
N ALA A 43 -15.03 -6.22 8.33
CA ALA A 43 -14.04 -5.69 9.25
C ALA A 43 -12.79 -6.61 9.30
N PRO A 44 -11.55 -6.06 9.35
CA PRO A 44 -10.32 -6.86 9.23
C PRO A 44 -10.15 -7.96 10.29
N GLY A 45 -10.75 -7.78 11.48
CA GLY A 45 -10.71 -8.80 12.54
C GLY A 45 -9.29 -9.22 12.96
N GLY A 46 -8.32 -8.29 12.88
CA GLY A 46 -6.91 -8.54 13.19
C GLY A 46 -6.14 -9.32 12.12
N LYS A 47 -6.73 -9.53 10.93
CA LYS A 47 -6.08 -10.14 9.77
C LYS A 47 -5.71 -9.07 8.74
N THR A 48 -4.75 -9.40 7.87
CA THR A 48 -4.41 -8.52 6.74
C THR A 48 -5.28 -8.81 5.52
N SER A 49 -5.09 -8.05 4.44
CA SER A 49 -5.77 -8.23 3.17
C SER A 49 -4.83 -7.89 2.00
N PRO A 50 -5.10 -8.39 0.77
CA PRO A 50 -4.40 -7.93 -0.42
C PRO A 50 -4.42 -6.41 -0.59
N GLU A 51 -5.53 -5.78 -0.21
CA GLU A 51 -5.73 -4.33 -0.29
C GLU A 51 -4.83 -3.56 0.69
N GLU A 52 -4.65 -4.03 1.92
CA GLU A 52 -3.74 -3.43 2.89
C GLU A 52 -2.28 -3.53 2.41
N LEU A 53 -1.89 -4.67 1.84
CA LEU A 53 -0.56 -4.87 1.27
C LEU A 53 -0.32 -3.98 0.05
N LEU A 54 -1.34 -3.81 -0.81
CA LEU A 54 -1.30 -2.89 -1.94
C LEU A 54 -1.19 -1.44 -1.46
N ALA A 55 -1.92 -1.07 -0.40
CA ALA A 55 -1.83 0.24 0.22
C ALA A 55 -0.41 0.51 0.76
N ALA A 56 0.19 -0.45 1.47
CA ALA A 56 1.57 -0.34 1.95
C ALA A 56 2.58 -0.17 0.81
N ALA A 57 2.43 -0.95 -0.27
CA ALA A 57 3.27 -0.82 -1.46
C ALA A 57 3.11 0.55 -2.14
N HIS A 58 1.87 1.03 -2.30
CA HIS A 58 1.61 2.31 -2.95
C HIS A 58 2.11 3.50 -2.12
N ALA A 59 1.81 3.52 -0.82
CA ALA A 59 2.26 4.58 0.08
C ALA A 59 3.79 4.69 0.12
N SER A 60 4.48 3.55 0.23
CA SER A 60 5.96 3.53 0.27
C SER A 60 6.58 3.94 -1.06
N CYS A 61 6.03 3.47 -2.19
CA CYS A 61 6.50 3.86 -3.52
C CYS A 61 6.34 5.37 -3.74
N PHE A 62 5.15 5.91 -3.44
CA PHE A 62 4.88 7.33 -3.60
C PHE A 62 5.77 8.20 -2.70
N ALA A 63 5.98 7.81 -1.43
CA ALA A 63 6.89 8.52 -0.53
C ALA A 63 8.32 8.62 -1.10
N MET A 64 8.83 7.53 -1.67
CA MET A 64 10.15 7.52 -2.31
C MET A 64 10.21 8.42 -3.55
N ALA A 65 9.17 8.37 -4.40
CA ALA A 65 9.08 9.19 -5.60
C ALA A 65 8.99 10.69 -5.28
N LEU A 66 8.12 11.07 -4.35
CA LEU A 66 7.97 12.45 -3.89
C LEU A 66 9.28 12.97 -3.27
N SER A 67 9.96 12.16 -2.46
CA SER A 67 11.27 12.52 -1.90
C SER A 67 12.29 12.83 -2.99
N ALA A 68 12.35 12.00 -4.04
CA ALA A 68 13.24 12.22 -5.18
C ALA A 68 12.88 13.49 -5.96
N GLY A 69 11.58 13.76 -6.20
CA GLY A 69 11.11 14.97 -6.87
C GLY A 69 11.48 16.24 -6.10
N LEU A 70 11.19 16.27 -4.80
CA LEU A 70 11.53 17.38 -3.91
C LEU A 70 13.04 17.63 -3.82
N ALA A 71 13.85 16.58 -3.75
CA ALA A 71 15.31 16.71 -3.76
C ALA A 71 15.84 17.31 -5.07
N ARG A 72 15.29 16.90 -6.23
CA ARG A 72 15.64 17.48 -7.54
C ARG A 72 15.27 18.96 -7.65
N ALA A 73 14.21 19.38 -6.95
CA ALA A 73 13.81 20.78 -6.84
C ALA A 73 14.64 21.59 -5.82
N GLY A 74 15.66 20.99 -5.19
CA GLY A 74 16.52 21.66 -4.21
C GLY A 74 15.92 21.77 -2.80
N THR A 75 14.78 21.11 -2.53
CA THR A 75 14.10 21.13 -1.23
C THR A 75 13.88 19.71 -0.72
N PRO A 76 14.93 18.93 -0.41
CA PRO A 76 14.76 17.56 0.06
C PRO A 76 13.91 17.53 1.35
N PRO A 77 12.95 16.60 1.48
CA PRO A 77 12.10 16.55 2.65
C PRO A 77 12.89 16.10 3.89
N LYS A 78 12.59 16.70 5.04
CA LYS A 78 13.04 16.17 6.34
C LYS A 78 12.24 14.92 6.72
N LYS A 79 10.95 14.90 6.42
CA LYS A 79 10.03 13.79 6.70
C LYS A 79 8.84 13.82 5.75
N LEU A 80 8.44 12.66 5.26
CA LEU A 80 7.18 12.43 4.56
C LEU A 80 6.39 11.36 5.32
N GLU A 81 5.11 11.63 5.57
CA GLU A 81 4.14 10.66 6.06
C GLU A 81 3.11 10.46 4.95
N VAL A 82 3.06 9.25 4.41
CA VAL A 82 2.14 8.88 3.34
C VAL A 82 1.27 7.73 3.83
N SER A 83 -0.03 7.90 3.75
CA SER A 83 -1.02 6.84 3.98
C SER A 83 -1.75 6.59 2.68
N ALA A 84 -1.95 5.32 2.32
CA ALA A 84 -2.80 4.93 1.21
C ALA A 84 -4.05 4.24 1.75
N SER A 85 -5.20 4.56 1.17
CA SER A 85 -6.47 3.88 1.40
C SER A 85 -6.92 3.25 0.09
N VAL A 86 -6.93 1.92 0.06
CA VAL A 86 -7.35 1.13 -1.11
C VAL A 86 -8.79 0.70 -0.91
N THR A 87 -9.67 1.07 -1.85
CA THR A 87 -11.08 0.67 -1.83
C THR A 87 -11.27 -0.56 -2.71
N PHE A 88 -11.79 -1.62 -2.10
CA PHE A 88 -12.20 -2.83 -2.78
C PHE A 88 -13.71 -2.99 -2.65
N ASP A 89 -14.40 -3.03 -3.78
CA ASP A 89 -15.85 -2.91 -3.83
C ASP A 89 -16.44 -3.86 -4.88
N LYS A 90 -17.73 -4.18 -4.71
CA LYS A 90 -18.48 -4.98 -5.65
C LYS A 90 -19.06 -4.09 -6.74
N VAL A 91 -18.55 -4.24 -7.96
CA VAL A 91 -18.98 -3.49 -9.14
C VAL A 91 -19.62 -4.45 -10.13
N GLY A 92 -20.95 -4.38 -10.22
CA GLY A 92 -21.74 -5.36 -10.98
C GLY A 92 -21.59 -6.75 -10.38
N ASP A 93 -21.21 -7.72 -11.20
CA ASP A 93 -21.09 -9.12 -10.79
C ASP A 93 -19.74 -9.48 -10.17
N GLY A 94 -18.79 -8.54 -10.11
CA GLY A 94 -17.41 -8.80 -9.70
C GLY A 94 -16.89 -7.86 -8.63
N TRP A 95 -15.82 -8.27 -7.96
CA TRP A 95 -15.10 -7.44 -7.02
C TRP A 95 -13.91 -6.76 -7.69
N LYS A 96 -13.69 -5.48 -7.37
CA LYS A 96 -12.64 -4.65 -7.98
C LYS A 96 -11.98 -3.77 -6.94
N VAL A 97 -10.68 -3.54 -7.10
CA VAL A 97 -10.03 -2.38 -6.50
C VAL A 97 -10.44 -1.17 -7.33
N THR A 98 -11.24 -0.27 -6.76
CA THR A 98 -11.85 0.87 -7.48
C THR A 98 -11.14 2.18 -7.23
N LYS A 99 -10.43 2.31 -6.11
CA LYS A 99 -9.74 3.53 -5.71
C LYS A 99 -8.47 3.22 -4.92
N SER A 100 -7.45 4.04 -5.10
CA SER A 100 -6.32 4.14 -4.17
C SER A 100 -6.07 5.61 -3.87
N GLU A 101 -6.43 6.04 -2.67
CA GLU A 101 -6.32 7.43 -2.23
C GLU A 101 -5.09 7.62 -1.35
N LEU A 102 -4.30 8.66 -1.63
CA LEU A 102 -3.13 9.00 -0.85
C LEU A 102 -3.39 10.23 0.00
N THR A 103 -3.08 10.13 1.30
CA THR A 103 -2.96 11.28 2.20
C THR A 103 -1.49 11.51 2.49
N VAL A 104 -1.00 12.71 2.22
CA VAL A 104 0.42 13.04 2.27
C VAL A 104 0.62 14.23 3.22
N ARG A 105 1.52 14.07 4.19
CA ARG A 105 2.03 15.15 5.04
C ARG A 105 3.54 15.23 4.91
N GLY A 106 4.07 16.43 4.71
CA GLY A 106 5.50 16.64 4.50
C GLY A 106 6.05 17.77 5.34
N TRP A 107 7.24 17.55 5.91
CA TRP A 107 8.08 18.61 6.45
C TRP A 107 9.23 18.84 5.48
N VAL A 108 9.16 19.95 4.75
CA VAL A 108 10.06 20.24 3.64
C VAL A 108 10.64 21.64 3.78
N PRO A 109 11.78 21.80 4.49
CA PRO A 109 12.43 23.09 4.61
C PRO A 109 12.73 23.72 3.24
N GLY A 110 12.42 25.01 3.09
CA GLY A 110 12.65 25.74 1.84
C GLY A 110 11.57 25.54 0.75
N SER A 111 10.54 24.73 1.01
CA SER A 111 9.37 24.59 0.13
C SER A 111 8.14 25.26 0.74
N ASP A 112 7.24 25.73 -0.11
CA ASP A 112 5.92 26.23 0.28
C ASP A 112 4.84 25.19 -0.08
N ALA A 113 3.60 25.43 0.36
CA ALA A 113 2.49 24.50 0.16
C ALA A 113 2.19 24.26 -1.33
N GLN A 114 2.37 25.26 -2.19
CA GLN A 114 2.08 25.16 -3.61
C GLN A 114 3.12 24.30 -4.32
N LYS A 115 4.41 24.54 -4.06
CA LYS A 115 5.52 23.73 -4.60
C LYS A 115 5.46 22.31 -4.08
N PHE A 116 5.13 22.12 -2.80
CA PHE A 116 4.94 20.79 -2.24
C PHE A 116 3.81 20.03 -2.94
N LYS A 117 2.65 20.68 -3.13
CA LYS A 117 1.52 20.08 -3.85
C LYS A 117 1.90 19.73 -5.29
N ALA A 118 2.54 20.64 -6.00
CA ALA A 118 2.97 20.42 -7.38
C ALA A 118 3.99 19.28 -7.52
N ALA A 119 4.79 19.00 -6.49
CA ALA A 119 5.70 17.85 -6.48
C ALA A 119 5.00 16.52 -6.16
N ALA A 120 3.79 16.58 -5.57
CA ALA A 120 3.00 15.43 -5.16
C ALA A 120 1.90 15.03 -6.18
N ASP A 121 1.51 15.94 -7.07
CA ASP A 121 0.59 15.68 -8.19
C ASP A 121 1.35 15.06 -9.40
#